data_AF-A0A3C0UQC9-F1
#
_entry.id   AF-A0A3C0UQC9-F1
#
_cell.length_a   1.000
_cell.length_b   1.000
_cell.length_c   1.000
_cell.angle_alpha   90.00
_cell.angle_beta   90.00
_cell.angle_gamma   90.00
#
_symmetry.space_group_name_H-M   'P 1'
#
loop_
_entity.id
_entity.type
_entity.pdbx_description
1 polymer ?
#
loop_
_entity_poly.entity_id
_entity_poly.type
_entity_poly.pdbx_seq_one_letter_code
_entity_poly.pdbx_strand_id
1 'polypeptide(L)'
;RSTGSNFFSEVLGTIVLLVGIKGIGAVTTGLGPFAVGILVWAIGLSLGGTTGYAINPARDLGPRIIHAIMPIAGKGDSDWQYSWIPVAGPIVGAMIAGLLLL
;
A
#
# COMPACT_ATOMS: atom_id res chain seq x y z
N ARG A 1 15.07 11.42 1.70
CA ARG A 1 14.20 10.22 1.77
C ARG A 1 15.10 9.00 1.89
N SER A 2 14.75 8.00 2.70
CA SER A 2 15.51 6.75 2.79
C SER A 2 14.89 5.69 1.88
N THR A 3 15.47 5.48 0.70
CA THR A 3 14.93 4.56 -0.32
C THR A 3 14.77 3.14 0.21
N GLY A 4 15.79 2.61 0.89
CA GLY A 4 15.75 1.25 1.42
C GLY A 4 14.71 1.05 2.52
N SER A 5 14.62 2.01 3.47
CA SER A 5 13.61 1.95 4.54
C SER A 5 12.19 2.07 3.99
N ASN A 6 11.97 2.97 3.03
CA ASN A 6 10.66 3.16 2.42
C ASN A 6 10.23 1.92 1.61
N PHE A 7 11.13 1.33 0.84
CA PHE A 7 10.87 0.08 0.13
C PHE A 7 10.53 -1.06 1.10
N PHE A 8 11.35 -1.26 2.14
CA PHE A 8 11.09 -2.26 3.17
C PHE A 8 9.72 -2.04 3.86
N SER A 9 9.36 -0.79 4.16
CA SER A 9 8.09 -0.45 4.79
C SER A 9 6.89 -0.81 3.91
N GLU A 10 6.96 -0.58 2.60
CA GLU A 10 5.90 -0.96 1.65
C GLU A 10 5.79 -2.48 1.51
N VAL A 11 6.91 -3.20 1.50
CA VAL A 11 6.94 -4.67 1.51
C VAL A 11 6.26 -5.20 2.77
N LEU A 12 6.70 -4.72 3.94
CA LEU A 12 6.17 -5.17 5.24
C LEU A 12 4.68 -4.84 5.40
N GLY A 13 4.27 -3.61 5.07
CA GLY A 13 2.87 -3.19 5.13
C GLY A 13 1.97 -4.05 4.23
N THR A 14 2.45 -4.43 3.05
CA THR A 14 1.68 -5.28 2.13
C THR A 14 1.61 -6.73 2.61
N ILE A 15 2.67 -7.27 3.23
CA ILE A 15 2.61 -8.59 3.87
C ILE A 15 1.55 -8.61 4.97
N VAL A 16 1.57 -7.62 5.87
CA VAL A 16 0.59 -7.50 6.96
C VAL A 16 -0.83 -7.37 6.41
N LEU A 17 -1.02 -6.58 5.35
CA LEU A 17 -2.31 -6.43 4.68
C LEU A 17 -2.86 -7.79 4.20
N LEU A 18 -2.07 -8.57 3.47
CA LEU A 18 -2.56 -9.81 2.85
C LEU A 18 -2.75 -10.94 3.85
N VAL A 19 -1.85 -11.06 4.84
CA VAL A 19 -2.04 -11.99 5.96
C VAL A 19 -3.32 -11.64 6.74
N GLY A 20 -3.54 -10.36 7.02
CA GLY A 20 -4.74 -9.87 7.70
C GLY A 20 -6.02 -10.13 6.89
N ILE A 21 -6.03 -9.82 5.60
CA ILE A 21 -7.18 -10.07 4.72
C ILE A 21 -7.52 -11.57 4.67
N LYS A 22 -6.52 -12.46 4.55
CA LYS A 22 -6.76 -13.91 4.56
C LYS A 22 -7.40 -14.36 5.88
N GLY A 23 -6.92 -13.84 7.01
CA GLY A 23 -7.51 -14.12 8.33
C GLY A 23 -8.96 -13.63 8.45
N ILE A 24 -9.25 -12.42 7.94
CA ILE A 24 -10.61 -11.84 7.91
C ILE A 24 -11.54 -12.62 6.99
N GLY A 25 -11.03 -13.20 5.90
CA GLY A 25 -11.82 -14.01 4.96
C GLY A 25 -12.56 -15.19 5.60
N ALA A 26 -12.14 -15.62 6.80
CA ALA A 26 -12.83 -16.64 7.59
C ALA A 26 -14.08 -16.12 8.33
N VAL A 27 -14.33 -14.81 8.35
CA VAL A 27 -15.44 -14.17 9.05
C VAL A 27 -16.69 -14.14 8.16
N THR A 28 -17.72 -14.90 8.51
CA THR A 28 -18.95 -15.09 7.70
C THR A 28 -20.07 -14.09 8.00
N THR A 29 -19.86 -13.15 8.93
CA THR A 29 -20.90 -12.28 9.50
C THR A 29 -21.25 -11.04 8.64
N GLY A 30 -20.77 -10.95 7.40
CA GLY A 30 -20.92 -9.76 6.55
C GLY A 30 -20.06 -8.56 6.99
N LEU A 31 -19.36 -8.66 8.13
CA LEU A 31 -18.47 -7.62 8.67
C LEU A 31 -17.10 -7.56 8.00
N GLY A 32 -16.81 -8.44 7.02
CA GLY A 32 -15.53 -8.52 6.32
C GLY A 32 -15.01 -7.17 5.82
N PRO A 33 -15.79 -6.39 5.05
CA PRO A 33 -15.33 -5.08 4.57
C PRO A 33 -15.00 -4.08 5.68
N PHE A 34 -15.79 -4.07 6.76
CA PHE A 34 -15.51 -3.21 7.92
C PHE A 34 -14.20 -3.61 8.60
N ALA A 35 -13.99 -4.92 8.82
CA ALA A 35 -12.75 -5.44 9.39
C ALA A 35 -11.53 -5.13 8.51
N VAL A 36 -11.66 -5.22 7.17
CA VAL A 36 -10.60 -4.79 6.24
C VAL A 36 -10.33 -3.29 6.36
N GLY A 37 -11.36 -2.46 6.50
CA GLY A 37 -11.21 -1.02 6.76
C GLY A 37 -10.41 -0.74 8.05
N ILE A 38 -10.74 -1.43 9.14
CA ILE A 38 -10.00 -1.33 10.41
C ILE A 38 -8.55 -1.82 10.26
N LEU A 39 -8.31 -2.88 9.49
CA LEU A 39 -6.96 -3.37 9.20
C LEU A 39 -6.13 -2.30 8.46
N VAL A 40 -6.66 -1.71 7.39
CA VAL A 40 -5.97 -0.65 6.65
C VAL A 40 -5.70 0.56 7.54
N TRP A 41 -6.66 0.93 8.40
CA TRP A 41 -6.48 2.00 9.38
C TRP A 41 -5.36 1.69 10.39
N ALA A 42 -5.33 0.48 10.94
CA ALA A 42 -4.28 0.05 11.86
C ALA A 42 -2.89 0.04 11.20
N ILE A 43 -2.79 -0.38 9.93
CA ILE A 43 -1.55 -0.29 9.14
C ILE A 43 -1.13 1.18 8.99
N GLY A 44 -2.06 2.08 8.68
CA GLY A 44 -1.76 3.50 8.57
C GLY A 44 -1.23 4.13 9.85
N LEU A 45 -1.80 3.75 11.00
CA LEU A 45 -1.35 4.24 12.32
C LEU A 45 0.00 3.67 12.76
N SER A 46 0.34 2.44 12.38
CA SER A 46 1.53 1.73 12.88
C SER A 46 2.71 1.69 11.90
N LEU A 47 2.44 1.54 10.60
CA LEU A 47 3.44 1.36 9.54
C LEU A 47 3.41 2.50 8.50
N GLY A 48 2.49 3.45 8.63
CA GLY A 48 2.30 4.53 7.66
C GLY A 48 3.30 5.68 7.72
N GLY A 49 4.07 5.82 8.81
CA GLY A 49 4.84 7.06 9.06
C GLY A 49 5.91 7.39 8.02
N THR A 50 6.53 6.40 7.38
CA THR A 50 7.64 6.60 6.44
C THR A 50 7.20 6.82 4.99
N THR A 51 6.06 6.24 4.58
CA THR A 51 5.63 6.20 3.18
C THR A 51 4.18 6.61 2.93
N GLY A 52 3.37 6.76 3.99
CA GLY A 52 1.93 6.97 3.86
C GLY A 52 1.16 5.70 3.47
N TYR A 53 1.73 4.51 3.74
CA TYR A 53 1.12 3.19 3.54
C TYR A 53 0.47 3.04 2.16
N ALA A 54 1.29 3.05 1.10
CA ALA A 54 0.72 2.89 -0.24
C ALA A 54 0.10 1.49 -0.39
N ILE A 55 0.84 0.43 -0.04
CA ILE A 55 0.47 -0.99 0.09
C ILE A 55 -0.31 -1.60 -1.09
N ASN A 56 -0.43 -0.85 -2.18
CA ASN A 56 -1.22 -1.16 -3.36
C ASN A 56 -0.72 -0.26 -4.52
N PRO A 57 -0.19 -0.84 -5.62
CA PRO A 57 0.32 -0.08 -6.75
C PRO A 57 -0.74 0.83 -7.40
N ALA A 58 -1.99 0.38 -7.48
CA ALA A 58 -3.08 1.16 -8.08
C ALA A 58 -3.46 2.38 -7.22
N ARG A 59 -3.35 2.25 -5.88
CA ARG A 59 -3.62 3.34 -4.92
C ARG A 59 -2.62 4.49 -5.06
N ASP A 60 -1.40 4.22 -5.53
CA ASP A 60 -0.39 5.24 -5.78
C ASP A 60 -0.35 5.70 -7.25
N LEU A 61 -0.20 4.77 -8.20
CA LEU A 61 0.02 5.10 -9.61
C LEU A 61 -1.18 5.79 -10.24
N GLY A 62 -2.41 5.37 -9.95
CA GLY A 62 -3.61 5.95 -10.53
C GLY A 62 -3.69 7.46 -10.26
N PRO A 63 -3.74 7.89 -8.98
CA PRO A 63 -3.71 9.31 -8.62
C PRO A 63 -2.48 10.05 -9.17
N ARG A 64 -1.31 9.41 -9.23
CA ARG A 64 -0.08 10.02 -9.75
C ARG A 64 -0.14 10.31 -11.25
N ILE A 65 -0.64 9.36 -12.04
CA ILE A 65 -0.85 9.53 -13.49
C ILE A 65 -1.83 10.68 -13.73
N ILE A 66 -2.94 10.70 -13.00
CA ILE A 66 -3.93 11.78 -13.11
C ILE A 66 -3.33 13.13 -12.71
N HIS A 67 -2.56 13.20 -11.61
CA HIS A 67 -1.84 14.40 -11.21
C HIS A 67 -0.87 14.90 -12.30
N ALA A 68 -0.18 13.99 -12.99
CA ALA A 68 0.73 14.35 -14.07
C ALA A 68 0.00 14.94 -15.29
N ILE A 69 -1.15 14.36 -15.67
CA ILE A 69 -1.89 14.75 -16.88
C ILE A 69 -2.76 16.00 -16.66
N MET A 70 -3.40 16.14 -15.49
CA MET A 70 -4.36 17.23 -15.29
C MET A 70 -3.69 18.61 -15.25
N PRO A 71 -4.24 19.61 -15.94
CA PRO A 71 -3.75 20.98 -15.87
C PRO A 71 -4.24 21.64 -14.56
N ILE A 72 -3.49 21.43 -13.48
CA ILE A 72 -3.76 22.02 -12.16
C ILE A 72 -2.87 23.25 -12.00
N ALA A 73 -3.49 24.42 -11.81
CA ALA A 73 -2.76 25.68 -11.61
C ALA A 73 -1.86 25.59 -10.36
N GLY A 74 -0.58 25.91 -10.52
CA GLY A 74 0.39 25.90 -9.41
C GLY A 74 0.79 24.50 -8.90
N LYS A 75 0.53 23.42 -9.67
CA LYS A 75 0.92 22.07 -9.22
C LYS A 75 2.43 21.88 -9.15
N GLY A 76 2.87 21.07 -8.18
CA GLY A 76 4.25 20.62 -8.05
C GLY A 76 4.61 19.45 -8.98
N ASP A 77 5.80 18.89 -8.78
CA ASP A 77 6.22 17.68 -9.49
C ASP A 77 5.39 16.45 -9.03
N SER A 78 5.20 15.49 -9.94
CA SER A 78 4.50 14.23 -9.67
C SER A 78 5.39 13.17 -9.01
N ASP A 79 6.65 13.51 -8.70
CA ASP A 79 7.58 12.70 -7.92
C ASP A 79 7.82 11.30 -8.51
N TRP A 80 8.06 11.26 -9.82
CA TRP A 80 8.29 10.03 -10.57
C TRP A 80 9.56 9.28 -10.15
N GLN A 81 10.54 9.98 -9.56
CA GLN A 81 11.73 9.32 -9.00
C GLN A 81 11.40 8.41 -7.81
N TYR A 82 10.30 8.67 -7.10
CA TYR A 82 9.83 7.87 -5.97
C TYR A 82 8.79 6.81 -6.36
N SER A 83 8.12 6.96 -7.51
CA SER A 83 6.91 6.19 -7.87
C SER A 83 7.12 4.68 -7.98
N TRP A 84 8.34 4.21 -8.21
CA TRP A 84 8.63 2.78 -8.32
C TRP A 84 8.54 2.07 -6.95
N ILE A 85 8.75 2.76 -5.83
CA ILE A 85 8.71 2.18 -4.48
C ILE A 85 7.30 1.68 -4.12
N PRO A 86 6.23 2.50 -4.19
CA PRO A 86 4.86 2.06 -3.91
C PRO A 86 4.29 1.10 -4.98
N VAL A 87 5.08 0.73 -5.99
CA VAL A 87 4.74 -0.28 -7.00
C VAL A 87 5.49 -1.58 -6.72
N ALA A 88 6.81 -1.54 -6.75
CA ALA A 88 7.65 -2.71 -6.56
C ALA A 88 7.58 -3.24 -5.13
N GLY A 89 7.52 -2.37 -4.12
CA GLY A 89 7.41 -2.75 -2.71
C GLY A 89 6.17 -3.60 -2.45
N PRO A 90 4.96 -3.14 -2.80
CA PRO A 90 3.75 -3.94 -2.63
C PRO A 90 3.73 -5.23 -3.46
N ILE A 91 4.26 -5.22 -4.69
CA ILE A 91 4.35 -6.45 -5.51
C ILE A 91 5.24 -7.50 -4.81
N VAL A 92 6.41 -7.09 -4.33
CA VAL A 92 7.32 -7.98 -3.58
C VAL A 92 6.68 -8.48 -2.29
N GLY A 93 6.06 -7.59 -1.51
CA GLY A 93 5.31 -7.97 -0.31
C GLY A 93 4.18 -8.95 -0.61
N ALA A 94 3.47 -8.78 -1.73
CA ALA A 94 2.41 -9.67 -2.16
C ALA A 94 2.90 -11.06 -2.57
N MET A 95 4.02 -11.14 -3.29
CA MET A 95 4.65 -12.43 -3.61
C MET A 95 5.09 -13.17 -2.34
N ILE A 96 5.74 -12.48 -1.41
CA ILE A 96 6.18 -13.07 -0.13
C ILE A 96 4.98 -13.56 0.68
N ALA A 97 3.96 -12.71 0.86
CA ALA A 97 2.74 -13.10 1.58
C ALA A 97 2.04 -14.28 0.89
N GLY A 98 1.95 -14.28 -0.44
CA GLY A 98 1.42 -15.39 -1.22
C GLY A 98 2.12 -16.70 -0.88
N LEU A 99 3.47 -16.72 -0.89
CA LEU A 99 4.27 -17.89 -0.53
C LEU A 99 4.07 -18.32 0.93
N LEU A 100 3.96 -17.38 1.87
CA LEU A 100 3.71 -17.66 3.29
C LEU A 100 2.31 -18.23 3.55
N LEU A 101 1.37 -17.97 2.65
CA LEU A 101 -0.04 -18.34 2.79
C LEU A 101 -0.43 -19.53 1.91
N LEU A 102 0.50 -20.15 1.18
CA LEU A 102 0.29 -21.46 0.57
C LEU A 102 0.08 -22.53 1.65
#